data_AF-A0A9D6LG38-F1
#
_entry.id   AF-A0A9D6LG38-F1
#
_cell.length_a   1.000
_cell.length_b   1.000
_cell.length_c   1.000
_cell.angle_alpha   90.00
_cell.angle_beta   90.00
_cell.angle_gamma   90.00
#
_symmetry.space_group_name_H-M   'P 1'
#
loop_
_entity.id
_entity.type
_entity.pdbx_description
1 polymer ?
#
loop_
_entity_poly.entity_id
_entity_poly.type
_entity_poly.pdbx_seq_one_letter_code
_entity_poly.pdbx_strand_id
1 'polypeptide(L)'
;MATRWPKKTTATPSPDAHRMSIAELMRAIAAAIQAEGPAARYAQLALNTEALADMVSWANGAIDPETKLDDHLNTLQQQLHQLHDQAPDSALASLHDALGDLRNAIMRHDRDLKITGADDEDENN
;
A
#
# COMPACT_ATOMS: atom_id res chain seq x y z
N MET A 1 39.49 -20.31 -21.81
CA MET A 1 39.17 -19.39 -20.70
C MET A 1 37.77 -18.86 -20.94
N ALA A 2 36.82 -19.22 -20.08
CA ALA A 2 35.40 -18.89 -20.23
C ALA A 2 35.10 -17.53 -19.59
N THR A 3 34.60 -16.57 -20.36
CA THR A 3 34.11 -15.29 -19.82
C THR A 3 32.62 -15.16 -20.12
N ARG A 4 31.86 -15.72 -19.18
CA ARG A 4 30.63 -15.23 -18.54
C ARG A 4 29.74 -14.27 -19.35
N TRP A 5 28.53 -14.73 -19.62
CA TRP A 5 27.40 -14.03 -20.24
C TRP A 5 27.09 -12.63 -19.67
N PRO A 6 26.57 -11.71 -20.51
CA PRO A 6 26.08 -10.40 -20.08
C PRO A 6 24.77 -10.54 -19.29
N LYS A 7 24.65 -9.74 -18.22
CA LYS A 7 23.50 -9.71 -17.33
C LYS A 7 22.46 -8.77 -17.94
N LYS A 8 21.29 -9.33 -18.22
CA LYS A 8 20.00 -8.73 -18.62
C LYS A 8 19.95 -7.19 -18.57
N THR A 9 19.76 -6.59 -19.75
CA THR A 9 19.37 -5.18 -19.92
C THR A 9 17.87 -5.00 -19.64
N THR A 10 17.51 -3.75 -19.31
CA THR A 10 16.19 -3.08 -19.33
C THR A 10 15.25 -3.24 -18.13
N ALA A 11 15.33 -2.28 -17.20
CA ALA A 11 14.26 -1.30 -17.00
C ALA A 11 14.82 -0.12 -16.19
N THR A 12 15.15 0.98 -16.86
CA THR A 12 15.29 2.28 -16.20
C THR A 12 13.89 2.67 -15.71
N PRO A 13 13.62 2.88 -14.41
CA PRO A 13 12.38 3.51 -14.03
C PRO A 13 12.40 4.95 -14.56
N SER A 14 11.43 5.31 -15.40
CA SER A 14 11.25 6.68 -15.90
C SER A 14 11.15 7.69 -14.73
N PRO A 15 11.78 8.87 -14.82
CA PRO A 15 11.78 9.87 -13.75
C PRO A 15 10.48 10.68 -13.57
N ASP A 16 9.38 10.37 -14.28
CA ASP A 16 8.18 11.23 -14.35
C ASP A 16 6.86 10.52 -14.02
N ALA A 17 6.88 9.61 -13.04
CA ALA A 17 5.69 9.33 -12.24
C ALA A 17 6.13 9.47 -10.78
N HIS A 18 5.69 10.53 -10.10
CA HIS A 18 5.90 10.66 -8.66
C HIS A 18 5.16 9.49 -7.99
N ARG A 19 5.83 8.34 -7.87
CA ARG A 19 5.30 7.16 -7.19
C ARG A 19 5.14 7.54 -5.74
N MET A 20 3.89 7.77 -5.35
CA MET A 20 3.53 8.10 -3.97
C MET A 20 3.91 6.93 -3.06
N SER A 21 4.67 7.17 -2.00
CA SER A 21 4.91 6.17 -0.97
C SER A 21 3.68 5.99 -0.07
N ILE A 22 3.62 4.89 0.70
CA ILE A 22 2.53 4.63 1.68
C ILE A 22 2.43 5.78 2.70
N ALA A 23 3.56 6.28 3.20
CA ALA A 23 3.59 7.39 4.15
C ALA A 23 3.04 8.70 3.54
N GLU A 24 3.37 8.97 2.27
CA GLU A 24 2.82 10.13 1.55
C GLU A 24 1.31 9.96 1.31
N LEU A 25 0.87 8.77 0.93
CA LEU A 25 -0.55 8.45 0.73
C LEU A 25 -1.34 8.75 2.01
N MET A 26 -0.91 8.21 3.14
CA MET A 26 -1.58 8.41 4.43
C MET A 26 -1.65 9.90 4.80
N ARG A 27 -0.54 10.63 4.63
CA ARG A 27 -0.51 12.07 4.87
C ARG A 27 -1.47 12.82 3.94
N ALA A 28 -1.56 12.42 2.69
CA ALA A 28 -2.43 13.05 1.71
C ALA A 28 -3.92 12.76 1.95
N ILE A 29 -4.26 11.55 2.41
CA ILE A 29 -5.61 11.17 2.82
C ILE A 29 -6.01 11.97 4.07
N ALA A 30 -5.16 12.01 5.10
CA ALA A 30 -5.41 12.81 6.29
C ALA A 30 -5.61 14.30 5.94
N ALA A 31 -4.77 14.86 5.06
CA ALA A 31 -4.92 16.24 4.60
C ALA A 31 -6.22 16.46 3.82
N ALA A 32 -6.64 15.51 2.98
CA ALA A 32 -7.90 15.60 2.25
C ALA A 32 -9.12 15.55 3.18
N ILE A 33 -9.10 14.65 4.17
CA ILE A 33 -10.12 14.53 5.22
C ILE A 33 -10.24 15.85 5.99
N GLN A 34 -9.13 16.38 6.50
CA GLN A 34 -9.10 17.61 7.30
C GLN A 34 -9.57 18.85 6.53
N ALA A 35 -9.32 18.89 5.22
CA ALA A 35 -9.71 19.99 4.36
C ALA A 35 -11.10 19.78 3.71
N GLU A 36 -11.77 18.65 3.99
CA GLU A 36 -12.97 18.21 3.29
C GLU A 36 -12.81 18.37 1.76
N GLY A 37 -11.73 17.78 1.25
CA GLY A 37 -11.29 17.93 -0.13
C GLY A 37 -12.34 17.51 -1.17
N PRO A 38 -12.21 17.95 -2.43
CA PRO A 38 -13.17 17.62 -3.46
C PRO A 38 -13.14 16.14 -3.85
N ALA A 39 -14.26 15.59 -4.32
CA ALA A 39 -14.40 14.20 -4.77
C ALA A 39 -13.26 13.73 -5.72
N ALA A 40 -12.83 14.59 -6.65
CA ALA A 40 -11.72 14.29 -7.56
C ALA A 40 -10.40 13.97 -6.83
N ARG A 41 -10.17 14.58 -5.65
CA ARG A 41 -9.00 14.31 -4.83
C ARG A 41 -9.09 12.92 -4.20
N TYR A 42 -10.25 12.53 -3.67
CA TYR A 42 -10.45 11.18 -3.12
C TYR A 42 -10.34 10.10 -4.19
N ALA A 43 -10.88 10.34 -5.39
CA ALA A 43 -10.74 9.42 -6.52
C ALA A 43 -9.27 9.23 -6.92
N GLN A 44 -8.47 10.30 -6.97
CA GLN A 44 -7.03 10.19 -7.24
C GLN A 44 -6.30 9.41 -6.15
N LEU A 45 -6.67 9.62 -4.88
CA LEU A 45 -6.08 8.89 -3.76
C LEU A 45 -6.46 7.40 -3.79
N ALA A 46 -7.67 7.05 -4.26
CA ALA A 46 -8.09 5.66 -4.43
C ALA A 46 -7.18 4.94 -5.45
N LEU A 47 -6.96 5.55 -6.62
CA LEU A 47 -6.07 4.99 -7.66
C LEU A 47 -4.63 4.80 -7.16
N ASN A 48 -4.12 5.76 -6.37
CA ASN A 48 -2.79 5.65 -5.77
C ASN A 48 -2.73 4.52 -4.73
N THR A 49 -3.81 4.34 -3.97
CA THR A 49 -3.94 3.25 -2.99
C THR A 49 -3.92 1.88 -3.68
N GLU A 50 -4.67 1.72 -4.76
CA GLU A 50 -4.68 0.48 -5.57
C GLU A 50 -3.29 0.16 -6.16
N ALA A 51 -2.61 1.18 -6.70
CA ALA A 51 -1.26 1.03 -7.23
C ALA A 51 -0.26 0.58 -6.15
N LEU A 52 -0.41 1.08 -4.91
CA LEU A 52 0.41 0.65 -3.78
C LEU A 52 0.08 -0.78 -3.33
N ALA A 53 -1.19 -1.19 -3.34
CA ALA A 53 -1.60 -2.54 -2.99
C ALA A 53 -1.01 -3.60 -3.94
N ASP A 54 -0.89 -3.29 -5.23
CA ASP A 54 -0.19 -4.15 -6.19
C ASP A 54 1.31 -4.28 -5.86
N MET A 55 1.96 -3.16 -5.52
CA MET A 55 3.39 -3.14 -5.18
C MET A 55 3.71 -3.85 -3.86
N VAL A 56 2.78 -3.87 -2.89
CA VAL A 56 2.94 -4.59 -1.61
C VAL A 56 3.30 -6.06 -1.85
N SER A 57 2.69 -6.71 -2.84
CA SER A 57 2.97 -8.12 -3.18
C SER A 57 4.40 -8.37 -3.66
N TRP A 58 5.15 -7.31 -3.98
CA TRP A 58 6.52 -7.36 -4.50
C TRP A 58 7.53 -6.81 -3.50
N ALA A 59 7.08 -6.40 -2.30
CA ALA A 59 7.93 -5.79 -1.30
C ALA A 59 8.92 -6.83 -0.73
N ASN A 60 10.19 -6.43 -0.61
CA ASN A 60 11.21 -7.29 -0.02
C ASN A 60 11.22 -7.15 1.51
N GLY A 61 10.53 -8.05 2.19
CA GLY A 61 10.42 -8.08 3.65
C GLY A 61 9.10 -7.52 4.18
N ALA A 62 8.93 -7.61 5.50
CA ALA A 62 7.69 -7.19 6.18
C ALA A 62 7.52 -5.67 6.06
N ILE A 63 6.30 -5.24 5.73
CA ILE A 63 5.95 -3.84 5.50
C ILE A 63 5.53 -3.18 6.81
N ASP A 64 4.83 -3.91 7.68
CA ASP A 64 4.38 -3.42 8.98
C ASP A 64 4.65 -4.45 10.10
N PRO A 65 5.93 -4.71 10.40
CA PRO A 65 6.31 -5.71 11.41
C PRO A 65 5.79 -5.36 12.82
N GLU A 66 5.53 -4.08 13.10
CA GLU A 66 5.07 -3.55 14.38
C GLU A 66 3.55 -3.27 14.43
N THR A 67 2.78 -3.59 13.38
CA THR A 67 1.32 -3.33 13.28
C THR A 67 0.91 -1.85 13.43
N LYS A 68 1.84 -0.91 13.24
CA LYS A 68 1.59 0.54 13.39
C LYS A 68 0.88 1.11 12.16
N LEU A 69 1.17 0.55 11.00
CA LEU A 69 0.59 0.96 9.73
C LEU A 69 -0.87 0.47 9.64
N ASP A 70 -1.15 -0.74 10.11
CA ASP A 70 -2.49 -1.30 10.24
C ASP A 70 -3.43 -0.38 11.04
N ASP A 71 -3.00 0.03 12.24
CA ASP A 71 -3.80 0.88 13.14
C ASP A 71 -4.10 2.25 12.52
N HIS A 72 -3.12 2.83 11.85
CA HIS A 72 -3.27 4.13 11.20
C HIS A 72 -4.17 4.04 9.95
N LEU A 73 -4.01 3.01 9.11
CA LEU A 73 -4.91 2.77 7.98
C LEU A 73 -6.35 2.56 8.44
N ASN A 74 -6.55 1.79 9.52
CA ASN A 74 -7.87 1.58 10.12
C ASN A 74 -8.47 2.89 10.62
N THR A 75 -7.67 3.75 11.25
CA THR A 75 -8.11 5.08 11.71
C THR A 75 -8.58 5.95 10.52
N LEU A 76 -7.83 5.98 9.43
CA LEU A 76 -8.20 6.74 8.22
C LEU A 76 -9.48 6.18 7.57
N GLN A 77 -9.66 4.85 7.54
CA GLN A 77 -10.89 4.24 7.05
C GLN A 77 -12.11 4.65 7.87
N GLN A 78 -12.01 4.63 9.21
CA GLN A 78 -13.09 5.07 10.08
C GLN A 78 -13.46 6.55 9.83
N GLN A 79 -12.46 7.42 9.64
CA GLN A 79 -12.70 8.83 9.33
C GLN A 79 -13.37 9.02 7.97
N LEU A 80 -12.96 8.28 6.93
CA LEU A 80 -13.60 8.31 5.62
C LEU A 80 -15.04 7.80 5.67
N HIS A 81 -15.31 6.76 6.46
CA HIS A 81 -16.66 6.25 6.67
C HIS A 81 -17.56 7.30 7.33
N GLN A 82 -17.07 7.98 8.36
CA GLN A 82 -17.79 9.07 9.02
C GLN A 82 -18.08 10.24 8.07
N LEU A 83 -17.10 10.64 7.25
CA LEU A 83 -17.30 11.66 6.22
C LEU A 83 -18.35 11.23 5.19
N HIS A 84 -18.32 9.98 4.75
CA HIS A 84 -19.29 9.45 3.79
C HIS A 84 -20.72 9.41 4.36
N ASP A 85 -20.88 9.07 5.65
CA ASP A 85 -22.19 9.09 6.32
C ASP A 85 -22.79 10.50 6.37
N GLN A 86 -21.95 11.52 6.54
CA GLN A 86 -22.36 12.93 6.53
C GLN A 86 -22.62 13.47 5.12
N ALA A 87 -21.79 13.07 4.16
CA ALA A 87 -21.82 13.52 2.78
C ALA A 87 -21.59 12.31 1.85
N PRO A 88 -22.66 11.61 1.42
CA PRO A 88 -22.51 10.41 0.62
C PRO A 88 -21.92 10.73 -0.75
N ASP A 89 -20.66 10.37 -0.92
CA ASP A 89 -19.89 10.57 -2.15
C ASP A 89 -19.24 9.25 -2.58
N SER A 90 -19.39 8.90 -3.86
CA SER A 90 -18.86 7.65 -4.39
C SER A 90 -17.33 7.58 -4.36
N ALA A 91 -16.63 8.71 -4.46
CA ALA A 91 -15.17 8.72 -4.40
C ALA A 91 -14.65 8.47 -2.97
N LEU A 92 -15.40 8.90 -1.94
CA LEU A 92 -15.11 8.51 -0.55
C LEU A 92 -15.27 7.01 -0.35
N ALA A 93 -16.35 6.42 -0.88
CA ALA A 93 -16.56 4.97 -0.81
C ALA A 93 -15.45 4.21 -1.54
N SER A 94 -15.07 4.61 -2.75
CA SER A 94 -13.98 3.99 -3.50
C SER A 94 -12.64 4.09 -2.77
N LEU A 95 -12.33 5.23 -2.13
CA LEU A 95 -11.10 5.37 -1.34
C LEU A 95 -11.13 4.50 -0.08
N HIS A 96 -12.28 4.41 0.58
CA HIS A 96 -12.46 3.54 1.75
C HIS A 96 -12.22 2.06 1.39
N ASP A 97 -12.79 1.59 0.29
CA ASP A 97 -12.63 0.21 -0.19
C ASP A 97 -11.17 -0.07 -0.60
N ALA A 98 -10.56 0.83 -1.39
CA ALA A 98 -9.16 0.70 -1.79
C ALA A 98 -8.20 0.64 -0.60
N LEU A 99 -8.46 1.41 0.48
CA LEU A 99 -7.69 1.31 1.72
C LEU A 99 -7.85 -0.04 2.41
N GLY A 100 -9.04 -0.64 2.32
CA GLY A 100 -9.29 -1.98 2.86
C GLY A 100 -8.50 -3.04 2.12
N ASP A 101 -8.45 -2.93 0.79
CA ASP A 101 -7.64 -3.80 -0.05
C ASP A 101 -6.14 -3.66 0.22
N LEU A 102 -5.64 -2.42 0.36
CA LEU A 102 -4.24 -2.16 0.71
C LEU A 102 -3.89 -2.78 2.08
N ARG A 103 -4.73 -2.57 3.09
CA ARG A 103 -4.54 -3.14 4.43
C ARG A 103 -4.50 -4.66 4.39
N ASN A 104 -5.45 -5.28 3.68
CA ASN A 104 -5.49 -6.73 3.51
C ASN A 104 -4.26 -7.26 2.78
N ALA A 105 -3.78 -6.56 1.74
CA ALA A 105 -2.57 -6.91 1.01
C ALA A 105 -1.34 -6.92 1.94
N ILE A 106 -1.19 -5.88 2.78
CA ILE A 106 -0.08 -5.76 3.74
C ILE A 106 -0.14 -6.89 4.78
N MET A 107 -1.31 -7.11 5.39
CA MET A 107 -1.48 -8.16 6.38
C MET A 107 -1.19 -9.56 5.81
N ARG A 108 -1.59 -9.79 4.55
CA ARG A 108 -1.35 -11.07 3.87
C ARG A 108 0.13 -11.25 3.55
N HIS A 109 0.78 -10.22 3.02
CA HIS A 109 2.21 -10.23 2.71
C HIS A 109 3.07 -10.49 3.95
N ASP A 110 2.83 -9.75 5.03
CA ASP A 110 3.57 -9.91 6.28
C ASP A 110 3.34 -11.28 6.95
N ARG A 111 2.14 -11.85 6.77
CA ARG A 111 1.84 -13.22 7.22
C ARG A 111 2.57 -14.26 6.37
N ASP A 112 2.58 -14.10 5.06
CA ASP A 112 3.23 -15.01 4.13
C ASP A 112 4.74 -15.09 4.43
N LEU A 113 5.38 -13.94 4.64
CA LEU A 113 6.79 -13.86 5.01
C LEU A 113 7.10 -14.55 6.36
N LYS A 114 6.20 -14.47 7.34
CA LYS A 114 6.36 -15.19 8.62
C LYS A 114 6.28 -16.71 8.45
N ILE A 115 5.48 -17.19 7.51
CA ILE A 115 5.36 -18.62 7.22
C ILE A 115 6.59 -19.11 6.46
N THR A 116 7.03 -18.39 5.42
CA THR A 116 8.22 -18.76 4.64
C THR A 116 9.51 -18.67 5.44
N GLY A 117 9.59 -17.75 6.41
CA GLY A 117 10.74 -17.62 7.30
C GLY A 117 10.81 -18.67 8.42
N ALA A 118 9.73 -19.41 8.67
CA ALA A 118 9.67 -20.45 9.72
C ALA A 118 10.05 -21.85 9.20
N ASP A 119 10.20 -22.03 7.88
CA ASP A 119 10.50 -23.32 7.24
C ASP A 119 12.00 -23.53 6.98
N ASP A 120 12.84 -22.51 7.13
CA ASP A 120 14.30 -22.57 6.87
C ASP A 120 15.11 -23.05 8.09
N GLU A 121 14.47 -23.45 9.21
CA GLU A 121 15.15 -23.90 10.45
C GLU A 121 15.23 -25.42 10.64
N ASP A 122 14.93 -26.23 9.61
CA ASP A 122 14.91 -27.70 9.72
C ASP A 122 15.68 -28.43 8.58
N GLU A 123 16.92 -28.03 8.28
CA GLU A 123 17.83 -28.91 7.53
C GLU A 123 19.31 -28.68 7.87
N ASN A 124 19.72 -29.08 9.08
CA ASN A 124 21.13 -29.36 9.39
C ASN A 124 21.26 -30.72 10.07
N ASN A 125 21.32 -31.77 9.24
CA ASN A 125 21.75 -33.13 9.62
C ASN A 125 23.27 -33.20 9.86
#